data_AF-A0A6G2V1N1-F1
#
_entry.id   AF-A0A6G2V1N1-F1
#
_cell.length_a   1.000
_cell.length_b   1.000
_cell.length_c   1.000
_cell.angle_alpha   90.00
_cell.angle_beta   90.00
_cell.angle_gamma   90.00
#
_symmetry.space_group_name_H-M   'P 1'
#
loop_
_entity.id
_entity.type
_entity.pdbx_description
1 polymer ?
#
loop_
_entity_poly.entity_id
_entity_poly.type
_entity_poly.pdbx_seq_one_letter_code
_entity_poly.pdbx_strand_id
1 'polypeptide(L)'
;MHRMTSTQARHTRRAVLQTVVDSGARRCATTDPDLFFRADEESDEAWQARRTETARLCTGCPARAACEELALRDGDGQADADDMVRAGLTGHELAAVRSAQAVRLAAAKAADRDTEQRELHDLVAQVQREVVSTLDRTVDGVRVPTARVQVEQNVLVGMLTARIRQIRTARRARTGWEVAA
;
A
#
# COMPACT_ATOMS: atom_id res chain seq x y z
N MET A 1 -22.28 -4.43 -5.99
CA MET A 1 -20.81 -4.42 -5.78
C MET A 1 -20.48 -3.78 -4.44
N HIS A 2 -19.54 -4.35 -3.68
CA HIS A 2 -19.14 -3.79 -2.39
C HIS A 2 -17.91 -2.90 -2.56
N ARG A 3 -18.06 -1.61 -2.28
CA ARG A 3 -16.95 -0.66 -2.15
C ARG A 3 -16.17 -1.02 -0.88
N MET A 4 -14.85 -0.82 -0.90
CA MET A 4 -14.02 -1.03 0.28
C MET A 4 -14.53 -0.19 1.44
N THR A 5 -14.69 -0.79 2.62
CA THR A 5 -15.13 -0.05 3.80
C THR A 5 -14.05 0.94 4.24
N SER A 6 -14.44 2.02 4.92
CA SER A 6 -13.49 3.02 5.45
C SER A 6 -12.40 2.38 6.35
N THR A 7 -12.74 1.34 7.10
CA THR A 7 -11.80 0.59 7.93
C THR A 7 -10.83 -0.23 7.09
N GLN A 8 -11.33 -1.03 6.13
CA GLN A 8 -10.46 -1.77 5.22
C GLN A 8 -9.52 -0.84 4.46
N ALA A 9 -10.02 0.29 3.95
CA ALA A 9 -9.22 1.26 3.24
C ALA A 9 -8.10 1.83 4.14
N ARG A 10 -8.40 2.27 5.37
CA ARG A 10 -7.38 2.80 6.29
C ARG A 10 -6.28 1.80 6.65
N HIS A 11 -6.62 0.52 6.78
CA HIS A 11 -5.68 -0.51 7.23
C HIS A 11 -4.96 -1.23 6.07
N THR A 12 -5.49 -1.16 4.85
CA THR A 12 -4.85 -1.80 3.69
C THR A 12 -3.76 -0.89 3.13
N ARG A 13 -2.53 -1.41 3.15
CA ARG A 13 -1.34 -0.72 2.63
C ARG A 13 -1.39 -0.61 1.11
N ARG A 14 -0.81 0.46 0.55
CA ARG A 14 -0.65 0.65 -0.90
C ARG A 14 -0.12 -0.58 -1.63
N ALA A 15 0.97 -1.18 -1.12
CA ALA A 15 1.59 -2.35 -1.77
C ALA A 15 0.61 -3.54 -1.89
N VAL A 16 -0.19 -3.78 -0.85
CA VAL A 16 -1.22 -4.85 -0.87
C VAL A 16 -2.31 -4.52 -1.88
N LEU A 17 -2.76 -3.27 -1.94
CA LEU A 17 -3.72 -2.82 -2.96
C LEU A 17 -3.16 -3.04 -4.37
N GLN A 18 -1.88 -2.72 -4.60
CA GLN A 18 -1.23 -2.92 -5.89
C GLN A 18 -1.18 -4.40 -6.26
N THR A 19 -0.78 -5.29 -5.33
CA THR A 19 -0.79 -6.74 -5.57
C THR A 19 -2.19 -7.27 -5.91
N VAL A 20 -3.24 -6.76 -5.27
CA VAL A 20 -4.63 -7.12 -5.61
C VAL A 20 -4.99 -6.67 -7.03
N VAL A 21 -4.56 -5.47 -7.43
CA VAL A 21 -4.75 -4.98 -8.80
C VAL A 21 -3.97 -5.83 -9.80
N ASP A 22 -2.68 -6.07 -9.57
CA ASP A 22 -1.81 -6.83 -10.48
C ASP A 22 -2.34 -8.26 -10.69
N SER A 23 -2.87 -8.90 -9.64
CA SER A 23 -3.39 -10.28 -9.71
C SER A 23 -4.85 -10.38 -10.20
N GLY A 24 -5.68 -9.37 -9.90
CA GLY A 24 -7.12 -9.41 -10.10
C GLY A 24 -7.63 -8.60 -11.30
N ALA A 25 -6.87 -7.65 -11.81
CA ALA A 25 -7.27 -6.77 -12.89
C ALA A 25 -6.95 -7.35 -14.29
N ARG A 26 -7.11 -8.66 -14.46
CA ARG A 26 -6.73 -9.39 -15.68
C ARG A 26 -7.33 -8.81 -16.95
N ARG A 27 -8.59 -8.36 -16.90
CA ARG A 27 -9.28 -7.81 -18.07
C ARG A 27 -8.59 -6.56 -18.60
N CYS A 28 -8.27 -5.59 -17.74
CA CYS A 28 -7.57 -4.38 -18.19
C CYS A 28 -6.08 -4.62 -18.45
N ALA A 29 -5.45 -5.60 -17.80
CA ALA A 29 -4.04 -5.93 -18.04
C ALA A 29 -3.75 -6.43 -19.48
N THR A 30 -4.76 -7.00 -20.15
CA THR A 30 -4.66 -7.46 -21.54
C THR A 30 -5.36 -6.53 -22.53
N THR A 31 -5.90 -5.41 -22.06
CA THR A 31 -6.59 -4.42 -22.88
C THR A 31 -5.63 -3.28 -23.20
N ASP A 32 -5.81 -2.66 -24.36
CA ASP A 32 -5.10 -1.46 -24.75
C ASP A 32 -5.32 -0.34 -23.70
N PRO A 33 -4.25 0.19 -23.07
CA PRO A 33 -4.35 1.29 -22.11
C PRO A 33 -5.07 2.51 -22.66
N ASP A 34 -4.99 2.76 -23.97
CA ASP A 34 -5.61 3.93 -24.60
C ASP A 34 -7.13 3.89 -24.49
N LEU A 35 -7.76 2.73 -24.27
CA LEU A 35 -9.22 2.64 -24.00
C LEU A 35 -9.65 3.33 -22.71
N PHE A 36 -8.73 3.58 -21.80
CA PHE A 36 -9.00 4.21 -20.50
C PHE A 36 -8.77 5.70 -20.50
N PHE A 37 -8.25 6.27 -21.59
CA PHE A 37 -7.94 7.70 -21.71
C PHE A 37 -8.57 8.28 -22.97
N ARG A 38 -9.07 9.51 -22.88
CA ARG A 38 -9.55 10.26 -24.03
C ARG A 38 -8.36 10.62 -24.92
N ALA A 39 -8.50 10.44 -26.23
CA ALA A 39 -7.48 10.89 -27.18
C ALA A 39 -7.65 12.39 -27.47
N ASP A 40 -6.55 13.07 -27.79
CA ASP A 40 -6.51 14.55 -27.94
C ASP A 40 -7.54 15.10 -28.94
N GLU A 41 -7.77 14.38 -30.05
CA GLU A 41 -8.70 14.78 -31.13
C GLU A 41 -10.02 14.01 -31.10
N GLU A 42 -10.30 13.26 -30.04
CA GLU A 42 -11.55 12.49 -29.94
C GLU A 42 -12.74 13.43 -29.69
N SER A 43 -13.80 13.26 -30.48
CA SER A 43 -15.05 13.99 -30.27
C SER A 43 -15.69 13.59 -28.93
N ASP A 44 -16.43 14.52 -28.32
CA ASP A 44 -17.13 14.25 -27.06
C ASP A 44 -18.05 13.03 -27.19
N GLU A 45 -18.81 12.91 -28.27
CA GLU A 45 -19.75 11.79 -28.49
C GLU A 45 -19.02 10.43 -28.56
N ALA A 46 -17.88 10.37 -29.27
CA ALA A 46 -17.08 9.16 -29.35
C ALA A 46 -16.50 8.79 -27.98
N TRP A 47 -15.97 9.78 -27.26
CA TRP A 47 -15.48 9.58 -25.90
C TRP A 47 -16.59 9.12 -24.95
N GLN A 48 -17.77 9.72 -25.00
CA GLN A 48 -18.93 9.37 -24.18
C GLN A 48 -19.37 7.90 -24.37
N ALA A 49 -19.37 7.43 -25.62
CA ALA A 49 -19.67 6.04 -25.92
C ALA A 49 -18.57 5.10 -25.37
N ARG A 50 -17.30 5.45 -25.63
CA ARG A 50 -16.15 4.64 -25.22
C ARG A 50 -16.01 4.57 -23.70
N ARG A 51 -16.07 5.70 -22.99
CA ARG A 51 -15.99 5.76 -21.53
C ARG A 51 -17.07 4.92 -20.85
N THR A 52 -18.29 4.88 -21.42
CA THR A 52 -19.40 4.08 -20.89
C THR A 52 -19.07 2.59 -20.99
N GLU A 53 -18.52 2.15 -22.11
CA GLU A 53 -18.11 0.76 -22.29
C GLU A 53 -16.91 0.40 -21.41
N THR A 54 -15.91 1.28 -21.35
CA THR A 54 -14.75 1.12 -20.46
C THR A 54 -15.17 1.02 -18.99
N ALA A 55 -16.16 1.81 -18.55
CA ALA A 55 -16.68 1.71 -17.18
C ALA A 55 -17.38 0.36 -16.90
N ARG A 56 -18.06 -0.22 -17.88
CA ARG A 56 -18.67 -1.56 -17.77
C ARG A 56 -17.62 -2.65 -17.61
N LEU A 57 -16.47 -2.54 -18.29
CA LEU A 57 -15.35 -3.49 -18.11
C LEU A 57 -14.90 -3.57 -16.64
N CYS A 58 -14.95 -2.44 -15.92
CA CYS A 58 -14.57 -2.38 -14.52
C CYS A 58 -15.63 -2.94 -13.55
N THR A 59 -16.92 -2.96 -13.93
CA THR A 59 -18.04 -3.35 -13.05
C THR A 59 -17.98 -4.82 -12.60
N GLY A 60 -17.35 -5.70 -13.38
CA GLY A 60 -17.12 -7.09 -13.01
C GLY A 60 -15.75 -7.38 -12.39
N CYS A 61 -14.89 -6.38 -12.26
CA CYS A 61 -13.50 -6.61 -11.89
C CYS A 61 -13.36 -6.91 -10.39
N PRO A 62 -12.78 -8.07 -10.00
CA PRO A 62 -12.60 -8.40 -8.58
C PRO A 62 -11.65 -7.43 -7.88
N ALA A 63 -10.72 -6.82 -8.62
CA ALA A 63 -9.80 -5.80 -8.11
C ALA A 63 -10.39 -4.38 -8.11
N ARG A 64 -11.65 -4.16 -8.53
CA ARG A 64 -12.20 -2.81 -8.72
C ARG A 64 -12.08 -1.95 -7.46
N ALA A 65 -12.44 -2.48 -6.29
CA ALA A 65 -12.39 -1.73 -5.05
C ALA A 65 -10.95 -1.34 -4.63
N ALA A 66 -9.96 -2.19 -4.92
CA ALA A 66 -8.56 -1.87 -4.68
C ALA A 66 -8.02 -0.85 -5.70
N CYS A 67 -8.41 -0.99 -6.97
CA CYS A 67 -8.08 -0.05 -8.04
C CYS A 67 -8.67 1.35 -7.76
N GLU A 68 -9.91 1.41 -7.27
CA GLU A 68 -10.58 2.65 -6.87
C GLU A 68 -9.81 3.32 -5.72
N GLU A 69 -9.48 2.58 -4.65
CA GLU A 69 -8.74 3.14 -3.52
C GLU A 69 -7.34 3.64 -3.94
N LEU A 70 -6.65 2.95 -4.85
CA LEU A 70 -5.37 3.42 -5.40
C LEU A 70 -5.55 4.71 -6.21
N ALA A 71 -6.53 4.76 -7.11
CA ALA A 71 -6.84 5.96 -7.90
C ALA A 71 -7.08 7.19 -7.01
N LEU A 72 -7.86 7.02 -5.95
CA LEU A 72 -8.14 8.08 -4.98
C LEU A 72 -6.88 8.51 -4.22
N ARG A 73 -5.99 7.57 -3.89
CA ARG A 73 -4.72 7.87 -3.20
C ARG A 73 -3.69 8.53 -4.12
N ASP A 74 -3.70 8.20 -5.40
CA ASP A 74 -2.80 8.75 -6.41
C ASP A 74 -3.23 10.14 -6.88
N GLY A 75 -4.51 10.46 -6.73
CA GLY A 75 -5.04 11.74 -7.17
C GLY A 75 -5.53 11.72 -8.61
N ASP A 76 -5.82 10.54 -9.15
CA ASP A 76 -6.34 10.36 -10.50
C ASP A 76 -7.65 11.11 -10.74
N GLY A 77 -7.80 11.62 -11.96
CA GLY A 77 -8.97 12.38 -12.39
C GLY A 77 -8.96 13.83 -11.89
N GLN A 78 -9.42 14.74 -12.74
CA GLN A 78 -9.64 16.14 -12.38
C GLN A 78 -11.13 16.47 -12.33
N ALA A 79 -11.49 17.52 -11.61
CA ALA A 79 -12.89 17.95 -11.48
C ALA A 79 -13.41 18.61 -12.77
N ASP A 80 -12.52 19.10 -13.61
CA ASP A 80 -12.78 19.85 -14.84
C ASP A 80 -12.32 19.12 -16.11
N ALA A 81 -11.81 17.89 -15.98
CA ALA A 81 -11.40 17.05 -17.11
C ALA A 81 -12.20 15.74 -17.16
N ASP A 82 -12.73 15.44 -18.35
CA ASP A 82 -13.33 14.15 -18.69
C ASP A 82 -12.40 13.44 -19.69
N ASP A 83 -11.25 13.00 -19.18
CA ASP A 83 -10.13 12.50 -19.96
C ASP A 83 -9.75 11.05 -19.63
N MET A 84 -10.40 10.44 -18.63
CA MET A 84 -10.02 9.10 -18.18
C MET A 84 -11.14 8.32 -17.48
N VAL A 85 -10.99 6.99 -17.48
CA VAL A 85 -11.78 6.04 -16.69
C VAL A 85 -10.87 5.13 -15.88
N ARG A 86 -11.03 5.09 -14.56
CA ARG A 86 -10.31 4.15 -13.67
C ARG A 86 -11.26 3.59 -12.63
N ALA A 87 -11.15 2.28 -12.40
CA ALA A 87 -12.05 1.54 -11.51
C ALA A 87 -13.56 1.71 -11.83
N GLY A 88 -13.88 2.02 -13.09
CA GLY A 88 -15.24 2.24 -13.56
C GLY A 88 -15.82 3.59 -13.18
N LEU A 89 -14.97 4.55 -12.83
CA LEU A 89 -15.32 5.94 -12.54
C LEU A 89 -14.59 6.85 -13.52
N THR A 90 -15.25 7.90 -13.94
CA THR A 90 -14.67 9.00 -14.72
C THR A 90 -13.75 9.87 -13.85
N GLY A 91 -12.93 10.70 -14.49
CA GLY A 91 -12.06 11.65 -13.79
C GLY A 91 -12.82 12.55 -12.80
N HIS A 92 -13.94 13.15 -13.24
CA HIS A 92 -14.81 13.96 -12.41
C HIS A 92 -15.40 13.18 -11.22
N GLU A 93 -15.84 11.93 -11.43
CA GLU A 93 -16.38 11.10 -10.34
C GLU A 93 -15.30 10.75 -9.30
N LEU A 94 -14.08 10.45 -9.74
CA LEU A 94 -12.95 10.23 -8.83
C LEU A 94 -12.62 11.50 -8.03
N ALA A 95 -12.62 12.66 -8.67
CA ALA A 95 -12.43 13.94 -8.00
C ALA A 95 -13.51 14.21 -6.95
N ALA A 96 -14.78 13.95 -7.27
CA ALA A 96 -15.89 14.09 -6.34
C ALA A 96 -15.77 13.16 -5.13
N VAL A 97 -15.44 11.88 -5.36
CA VAL A 97 -15.21 10.90 -4.29
C VAL A 97 -14.02 11.30 -3.42
N ARG A 98 -12.94 11.77 -4.03
CA ARG A 98 -11.74 12.24 -3.32
C ARG A 98 -12.06 13.42 -2.42
N SER A 99 -12.82 14.39 -2.89
CA SER A 99 -13.28 15.54 -2.10
C SER A 99 -14.16 15.10 -0.92
N ALA A 100 -15.13 14.22 -1.16
CA ALA A 100 -16.00 13.69 -0.11
C ALA A 100 -15.26 12.87 0.97
N GLN A 101 -14.09 12.32 0.65
CA GLN A 101 -13.31 11.44 1.53
C GLN A 101 -11.93 12.00 1.90
N ALA A 102 -11.73 13.32 1.74
CA ALA A 102 -10.41 13.95 1.85
C ALA A 102 -9.68 13.62 3.16
N VAL A 103 -10.39 13.69 4.30
CA VAL A 103 -9.82 13.39 5.63
C VAL A 103 -9.37 11.92 5.74
N ARG A 104 -10.20 10.97 5.28
CA ARG A 104 -9.88 9.54 5.29
C ARG A 104 -8.68 9.23 4.40
N LEU A 105 -8.66 9.82 3.20
CA LEU A 105 -7.58 9.63 2.23
C LEU A 105 -6.27 10.23 2.74
N ALA A 106 -6.30 11.38 3.41
CA ALA A 106 -5.12 11.97 4.04
C ALA A 106 -4.51 11.01 5.08
N ALA A 107 -5.33 10.39 5.93
CA ALA A 107 -4.88 9.39 6.89
C ALA A 107 -4.29 8.14 6.20
N ALA A 108 -4.94 7.64 5.15
CA ALA A 108 -4.43 6.50 4.38
C ALA A 108 -3.09 6.80 3.69
N LYS A 109 -2.95 7.98 3.05
CA LYS A 109 -1.68 8.44 2.45
C LYS A 109 -0.59 8.66 3.49
N ALA A 110 -0.93 9.13 4.69
CA ALA A 110 0.01 9.26 5.79
C ALA A 110 0.49 7.87 6.26
N ALA A 111 -0.43 6.90 6.37
CA ALA A 111 -0.08 5.52 6.69
C ALA A 111 0.81 4.89 5.61
N ASP A 112 0.55 5.12 4.32
CA ASP A 112 1.41 4.62 3.23
C ASP A 112 2.84 5.18 3.30
N ARG A 113 2.98 6.42 3.80
CA ARG A 113 4.28 7.08 4.01
C ARG A 113 4.92 6.75 5.36
N ASP A 114 4.28 5.97 6.23
CA ASP A 114 4.80 5.57 7.54
C ASP A 114 5.95 4.55 7.37
N THR A 115 7.11 5.06 6.95
CA THR A 115 8.39 4.35 6.84
C THR A 115 8.83 3.78 8.18
N GLU A 116 8.52 4.47 9.28
CA GLU A 116 8.87 4.06 10.65
C GLU A 116 8.09 2.82 11.08
N GLN A 117 6.81 2.72 10.75
CA GLN A 117 6.03 1.50 10.99
C GLN A 117 6.54 0.32 10.16
N ARG A 118 7.03 0.56 8.93
CA ARG A 118 7.68 -0.48 8.11
C ARG A 118 8.98 -0.94 8.77
N GLU A 119 9.86 -0.02 9.13
CA GLU A 119 11.10 -0.32 9.84
C GLU A 119 10.84 -1.11 11.13
N LEU A 120 9.82 -0.73 11.91
CA LEU A 120 9.40 -1.46 13.10
C LEU A 120 8.96 -2.90 12.80
N HIS A 121 8.15 -3.11 11.76
CA HIS A 121 7.73 -4.45 11.37
C HIS A 121 8.92 -5.31 10.94
N ASP A 122 9.83 -4.75 10.13
CA ASP A 122 11.00 -5.45 9.62
C ASP A 122 11.95 -5.84 10.76
N LEU A 123 12.19 -4.93 11.71
CA LEU A 123 13.00 -5.20 12.90
C LEU A 123 12.38 -6.26 13.81
N VAL A 124 11.05 -6.23 14.02
CA VAL A 124 10.37 -7.26 14.81
C VAL A 124 10.48 -8.63 14.14
N ALA A 125 10.26 -8.69 12.83
CA ALA A 125 10.43 -9.92 12.06
C ALA A 125 11.88 -10.42 12.09
N GLN A 126 12.86 -9.51 12.08
CA GLN A 126 14.27 -9.86 12.20
C GLN A 126 14.60 -10.43 13.59
N VAL A 127 14.12 -9.82 14.68
CA VAL A 127 14.26 -10.40 16.03
C VAL A 127 13.68 -11.80 16.09
N GLN A 128 12.48 -12.02 15.54
CA GLN A 128 11.86 -13.34 15.52
C GLN A 128 12.71 -14.36 14.75
N ARG A 129 13.20 -14.01 13.56
CA ARG A 129 14.08 -14.87 12.76
C ARG A 129 15.39 -15.20 13.50
N GLU A 130 16.00 -14.21 14.13
CA GLU A 130 17.24 -14.41 14.86
C GLU A 130 17.04 -15.25 16.12
N VAL A 131 15.93 -15.10 16.85
CA VAL A 131 15.66 -15.91 18.05
C VAL A 131 15.42 -17.38 17.71
N VAL A 132 14.81 -17.68 16.56
CA VAL A 132 14.53 -19.06 16.12
C VAL A 132 15.65 -19.65 15.26
N SER A 133 16.70 -18.89 14.95
CA SER A 133 17.81 -19.38 14.12
C SER A 133 18.61 -20.45 14.85
N THR A 134 19.13 -21.41 14.08
CA THR A 134 19.95 -22.48 14.64
C THR A 134 21.28 -21.94 15.14
N LEU A 135 21.73 -22.46 16.29
CA LEU A 135 23.07 -22.18 16.82
C LEU A 135 24.16 -22.99 16.12
N ASP A 136 23.79 -23.89 15.22
CA ASP A 136 24.74 -24.69 14.47
C ASP A 136 25.29 -23.91 13.29
N ARG A 137 26.59 -23.62 13.33
CA ARG A 137 27.26 -22.78 12.33
C ARG A 137 28.66 -23.30 12.05
N THR A 138 29.01 -23.31 10.76
CA THR A 138 30.33 -23.72 10.26
C THR A 138 30.93 -22.57 9.45
N VAL A 139 32.20 -22.25 9.69
CA VAL A 139 32.97 -21.24 8.95
C VAL A 139 34.25 -21.91 8.48
N ASP A 140 34.55 -21.83 7.18
CA ASP A 140 35.71 -22.46 6.54
C ASP A 140 35.85 -23.97 6.85
N GLY A 141 34.72 -24.67 6.93
CA GLY A 141 34.66 -26.10 7.25
C GLY A 141 34.82 -26.44 8.74
N VAL A 142 35.03 -25.45 9.61
CA VAL A 142 35.18 -25.63 11.06
C VAL A 142 33.90 -25.27 11.79
N ARG A 143 33.40 -26.17 12.64
CA ARG A 143 32.24 -25.93 13.49
C ARG A 143 32.56 -24.87 14.55
N VAL A 144 31.76 -23.81 14.59
CA VAL A 144 31.88 -22.77 15.61
C VAL A 144 31.25 -23.26 16.92
N PRO A 145 31.89 -23.06 18.09
CA PRO A 145 31.28 -23.42 19.37
C PRO A 145 29.93 -22.73 19.55
N THR A 146 28.89 -23.50 19.91
CA THR A 146 27.52 -23.01 20.08
C THR A 146 27.43 -21.86 21.09
N ALA A 147 28.24 -21.88 22.15
CA ALA A 147 28.33 -20.78 23.12
C ALA A 147 28.75 -19.46 22.47
N ARG A 148 29.66 -19.48 21.49
CA ARG A 148 30.07 -18.29 20.75
C ARG A 148 28.95 -17.81 19.82
N VAL A 149 28.29 -18.73 19.11
CA VAL A 149 27.13 -18.41 18.26
C VAL A 149 26.00 -17.78 19.08
N GLN A 150 25.73 -18.31 20.28
CA GLN A 150 24.72 -17.78 21.20
C GLN A 150 25.05 -16.37 21.69
N VAL A 151 26.32 -16.09 22.02
CA VAL A 151 26.73 -14.74 22.43
C VAL A 151 26.53 -13.73 21.30
N GLU A 152 26.93 -14.07 20.08
CA GLU A 152 26.73 -13.21 18.91
C GLU A 152 25.24 -12.99 18.60
N GLN A 153 24.42 -14.04 18.68
CA GLN A 153 22.96 -13.96 18.53
C GLN A 153 22.34 -13.06 19.60
N ASN A 154 22.73 -13.21 20.87
CA ASN A 154 22.23 -12.38 21.98
C ASN A 154 22.57 -10.89 21.79
N VAL A 155 23.79 -10.59 21.32
CA VAL A 155 24.20 -9.22 21.00
C VAL A 155 23.33 -8.65 19.88
N LEU A 156 23.11 -9.41 18.80
CA LEU A 156 22.28 -8.99 17.68
C LEU A 156 20.82 -8.75 18.10
N VAL A 157 20.21 -9.68 18.84
CA VAL A 157 18.85 -9.54 19.37
C VAL A 157 18.74 -8.32 20.30
N GLY A 158 19.75 -8.09 21.14
CA GLY A 158 19.85 -6.91 22.00
C GLY A 158 19.86 -5.61 21.19
N MET A 159 20.69 -5.53 20.15
CA MET A 159 20.76 -4.36 19.27
C MET A 159 19.44 -4.08 18.55
N LEU A 160 18.82 -5.11 17.96
CA LEU A 160 17.54 -4.99 17.25
C LEU A 160 16.42 -4.53 18.20
N THR A 161 16.36 -5.10 19.40
CA THR A 161 15.37 -4.73 20.43
C THR A 161 15.57 -3.29 20.91
N ALA A 162 16.82 -2.85 21.08
CA ALA A 162 17.14 -1.47 21.41
C ALA A 162 16.69 -0.50 20.31
N ARG A 163 16.91 -0.85 19.04
CA ARG A 163 16.45 -0.05 17.89
C ARG A 163 14.92 0.06 17.84
N ILE A 164 14.19 -1.04 18.04
CA ILE A 164 12.71 -1.03 18.14
C ILE A 164 12.26 -0.07 19.25
N ARG A 165 12.90 -0.13 20.42
CA ARG A 165 12.58 0.76 21.55
C ARG A 165 12.81 2.22 21.20
N GLN A 166 13.93 2.55 20.55
CA GLN A 166 14.25 3.92 20.12
C GLN A 166 13.18 4.48 19.19
N ILE A 167 12.80 3.74 18.15
CA ILE A 167 11.78 4.20 17.18
C ILE A 167 10.43 4.39 17.87
N ARG A 168 10.03 3.45 18.75
CA ARG A 168 8.77 3.58 19.53
C ARG A 168 8.77 4.79 20.45
N THR A 169 9.88 5.06 21.14
CA THR A 169 10.01 6.25 22.01
C THR A 169 9.96 7.53 21.19
N ALA A 170 10.77 7.64 20.12
CA ALA A 170 10.77 8.82 19.26
C ALA A 170 9.39 9.09 18.66
N ARG A 171 8.64 8.04 18.30
CA ARG A 171 7.27 8.15 17.83
C ARG A 171 6.32 8.69 18.90
N ARG A 172 6.37 8.15 20.14
CA ARG A 172 5.56 8.65 21.26
C ARG A 172 5.84 10.12 21.58
N ALA A 173 7.11 10.53 21.54
CA ALA A 173 7.53 11.91 21.72
C ALA A 173 6.87 12.84 20.69
N ARG A 174 7.00 12.50 19.40
CA ARG A 174 6.42 13.31 18.31
C ARG A 174 4.90 13.37 18.32
N THR A 175 4.24 12.32 18.79
CA THR A 175 2.77 12.27 18.85
C THR A 175 2.20 12.84 20.15
N GLY A 176 3.04 13.35 21.06
CA GLY A 176 2.61 13.98 22.31
C GLY A 176 2.14 12.99 23.40
N TRP A 177 2.51 11.71 23.31
CA TRP A 177 2.10 10.65 24.24
C TRP A 177 3.06 10.48 25.43
N GLU A 178 3.96 11.42 25.71
CA GLU A 178 4.95 11.31 26.79
C GLU A 178 4.45 11.75 28.18
N VAL A 179 3.26 12.35 28.28
CA VAL A 179 2.75 12.93 29.55
C VAL A 179 1.81 11.98 30.34
N ALA A 180 1.68 10.72 29.93
CA ALA A 180 0.85 9.74 30.64
C ALA A 180 1.69 8.49 30.98
N ALA A 181 2.62 8.65 31.92
CA ALA A 181 3.22 7.56 32.68
C ALA A 181 3.51 8.05 34.10
#